data_AF-A0A4V2NKC9-F1
#
_entry.id   AF-A0A4V2NKC9-F1
#
_cell.length_a   1.000
_cell.length_b   1.000
_cell.length_c   1.000
_cell.angle_alpha   90.00
_cell.angle_beta   90.00
_cell.angle_gamma   90.00
#
_symmetry.space_group_name_H-M   'P 1'
#
loop_
_entity.id
_entity.type
_entity.pdbx_description
1 polymer ?
#
loop_
_entity_poly.entity_id
_entity_poly.type
_entity_poly.pdbx_seq_one_letter_code
_entity_poly.pdbx_strand_id
1 'polypeptide(L)'
;MIRTFLRILPILLLPASAFAASSPVAVTAEGGDLRAQLPDGRVLRGAELVGVVLPFQGAELRVDAARPDDGARAGDVWLYRLSVRGTDGQWSESCEAGAQAMVFPGPAGAVRLTCSAGAIGTCIRLGYRPWASTAEGVALAPYHRACVNLLRSAEDKAARIEVYDRIGIRPAPAPDAVFDAGWTVEGPVCLADPGPRANDPQAEIALAIMAMTGRTGRDGCTEDRAAALGALVFNRIPAG
;
A
#
# COMPACT_ATOMS: atom_id res chain seq x y z
N MET A 1 38.23 -40.89 60.30
CA MET A 1 38.77 -39.66 59.68
C MET A 1 38.29 -39.60 58.23
N ILE A 2 37.20 -38.89 57.94
CA ILE A 2 36.72 -38.68 56.57
C ILE A 2 36.41 -37.18 56.47
N ARG A 3 37.21 -36.44 55.70
CA ARG A 3 37.04 -35.02 55.39
C ARG A 3 36.48 -34.91 53.97
N THR A 4 35.18 -34.67 53.86
CA THR A 4 34.50 -34.38 52.59
C THR A 4 34.76 -32.92 52.23
N PHE A 5 35.55 -32.68 51.17
CA PHE A 5 35.78 -31.35 50.61
C PHE A 5 34.63 -30.97 49.67
N LEU A 6 33.84 -29.96 50.07
CA LEU A 6 32.84 -29.32 49.23
C LEU A 6 33.54 -28.39 48.22
N ARG A 7 33.56 -28.76 46.94
CA ARG A 7 34.07 -27.91 45.86
C ARG A 7 32.99 -26.91 45.43
N ILE A 8 33.19 -25.64 45.78
CA ILE A 8 32.41 -24.50 45.28
C ILE A 8 32.96 -24.15 43.90
N LEU A 9 32.12 -24.30 42.86
CA LEU A 9 32.43 -23.92 41.49
C LEU A 9 32.07 -22.42 41.30
N PRO A 10 32.96 -21.56 40.80
CA PRO A 10 32.65 -20.16 40.59
C PRO A 10 31.81 -20.01 39.31
N ILE A 11 30.60 -19.46 39.45
CA ILE A 11 29.77 -19.02 38.33
C ILE A 11 30.40 -17.72 37.81
N LEU A 12 31.09 -17.80 36.68
CA LEU A 12 31.53 -16.63 35.91
C LEU A 12 30.29 -15.94 35.32
N LEU A 13 29.87 -14.83 35.92
CA LEU A 13 28.97 -13.88 35.27
C LEU A 13 29.73 -13.19 34.13
N LEU A 14 29.45 -13.59 32.88
CA LEU A 14 29.83 -12.81 31.71
C LEU A 14 28.97 -11.53 31.66
N PRO A 15 29.57 -10.34 31.54
CA PRO A 15 28.82 -9.12 31.33
C PRO A 15 28.11 -9.19 29.98
N ALA A 16 26.78 -9.03 29.99
CA ALA A 16 26.01 -8.82 28.78
C ALA A 16 26.47 -7.51 28.14
N SER A 17 27.30 -7.59 27.09
CA SER A 17 27.63 -6.43 26.27
C SER A 17 26.34 -5.91 25.65
N ALA A 18 25.88 -4.76 26.14
CA ALA A 18 24.85 -3.98 25.48
C ALA A 18 25.41 -3.58 24.11
N PHE A 19 24.94 -4.24 23.05
CA PHE A 19 25.14 -3.74 21.70
C PHE A 19 24.46 -2.38 21.64
N ALA A 20 25.26 -1.31 21.61
CA ALA A 20 24.76 0.00 21.24
C ALA A 20 24.17 -0.16 19.83
N ALA A 21 22.84 -0.08 19.73
CA ALA A 21 22.15 -0.11 18.45
C ALA A 21 22.64 1.10 17.65
N SER A 22 23.50 0.86 16.67
CA SER A 22 23.96 1.90 15.76
C SER A 22 22.75 2.40 14.96
N SER A 23 22.38 3.67 15.15
CA SER A 23 21.27 4.26 14.40
C SER A 23 21.55 4.19 12.89
N PRO A 24 20.57 3.81 12.07
CA PRO A 24 20.76 3.75 10.63
C PRO A 24 21.05 5.13 10.05
N VAL A 25 21.93 5.17 9.06
CA VAL A 25 22.39 6.39 8.39
C VAL A 25 21.52 6.71 7.17
N ALA A 26 20.88 5.70 6.58
CA ALA A 26 19.95 5.88 5.47
C ALA A 26 18.78 4.89 5.56
N VAL A 27 17.59 5.35 5.18
CA VAL A 27 16.37 4.54 5.08
C VAL A 27 15.83 4.67 3.67
N THR A 28 15.63 3.55 2.98
CA THR A 28 15.18 3.50 1.59
C THR A 28 14.05 2.49 1.42
N ALA A 29 13.25 2.65 0.38
CA ALA A 29 12.31 1.63 -0.08
C ALA A 29 12.80 1.10 -1.43
N GLU A 30 12.92 -0.22 -1.55
CA GLU A 30 13.22 -0.89 -2.81
C GLU A 30 12.10 -1.89 -3.10
N GLY A 31 11.33 -1.63 -4.16
CA GLY A 31 10.06 -2.31 -4.34
C GLY A 31 9.14 -2.10 -3.13
N GLY A 32 8.53 -3.17 -2.61
CA GLY A 32 7.72 -3.12 -1.40
C GLY A 32 8.49 -3.34 -0.09
N ASP A 33 9.83 -3.35 -0.11
CA ASP A 33 10.68 -3.67 1.06
C ASP A 33 11.37 -2.43 1.63
N LEU A 34 11.29 -2.28 2.95
CA LEU A 34 11.99 -1.26 3.73
C LEU A 34 13.43 -1.71 3.97
N ARG A 35 14.38 -0.80 3.76
CA ARG A 35 15.79 -1.07 4.01
C ARG A 35 16.41 0.02 4.87
N ALA A 36 17.26 -0.39 5.81
CA ALA A 36 18.01 0.52 6.66
C ALA A 36 19.50 0.19 6.57
N GLN A 37 20.30 1.16 6.15
CA GLN A 37 21.75 1.04 6.10
C GLN A 37 22.36 1.51 7.42
N LEU A 38 23.17 0.66 8.04
CA LEU A 38 23.90 0.94 9.27
C LEU A 38 25.23 1.65 8.97
N PRO A 39 25.85 2.32 9.96
CA PRO A 39 27.15 2.99 9.78
C PRO A 39 28.29 2.05 9.36
N ASP A 40 28.20 0.76 9.69
CA ASP A 40 29.17 -0.27 9.31
C ASP A 40 28.97 -0.81 7.88
N GLY A 41 27.99 -0.26 7.14
CA GLY A 41 27.67 -0.64 5.77
C GLY A 41 26.69 -1.80 5.64
N ARG A 42 26.31 -2.48 6.73
CA ARG A 42 25.28 -3.53 6.69
C ARG A 42 23.92 -2.93 6.35
N VAL A 43 23.11 -3.70 5.61
CA VAL A 43 21.74 -3.32 5.26
C VAL A 43 20.78 -4.31 5.92
N LEU A 44 19.92 -3.78 6.79
CA LEU A 44 18.81 -4.52 7.38
C LEU A 44 17.58 -4.41 6.47
N ARG A 45 16.83 -5.50 6.33
CA ARG A 45 15.61 -5.57 5.51
C ARG A 45 14.58 -6.53 6.09
N GLY A 46 13.31 -6.41 5.67
CA GLY A 46 12.26 -7.32 6.10
C GLY A 46 12.24 -7.58 7.61
N ALA A 47 12.30 -8.85 8.01
CA ALA A 47 12.30 -9.28 9.43
C ALA A 47 13.53 -8.83 10.23
N GLU A 48 14.66 -8.53 9.58
CA GLU A 48 15.88 -8.06 10.26
C GLU A 48 15.72 -6.64 10.84
N LEU A 49 14.69 -5.92 10.41
CA LEU A 49 14.35 -4.60 10.93
C LEU A 49 13.58 -4.65 12.26
N VAL A 50 13.07 -5.80 12.70
CA VAL A 50 12.25 -5.87 13.91
C VAL A 50 13.05 -5.41 15.14
N GLY A 51 12.49 -4.46 15.87
CA GLY A 51 13.11 -3.78 17.02
C GLY A 51 13.94 -2.54 16.65
N VAL A 52 14.20 -2.29 15.36
CA VAL A 52 14.96 -1.11 14.92
C VAL A 52 14.08 0.14 14.99
N VAL A 53 14.69 1.24 15.43
CA VAL A 53 14.11 2.59 15.39
C VAL A 53 14.74 3.37 14.23
N LEU A 54 13.90 3.89 13.36
CA LEU A 54 14.26 4.57 12.11
C LEU A 54 13.83 6.04 12.15
N PRO A 55 14.67 6.98 11.69
CA PRO A 55 14.20 8.32 11.42
C PRO A 55 13.26 8.30 10.20
N PHE A 56 12.07 8.88 10.32
CA PHE A 56 11.10 8.95 9.24
C PHE A 56 10.30 10.25 9.27
N GLN A 57 10.49 11.10 8.26
CA GLN A 57 9.74 12.36 8.06
C GLN A 57 9.66 13.26 9.32
N GLY A 58 10.76 13.35 10.08
CA GLY A 58 10.82 14.16 11.30
C GLY A 58 10.28 13.48 12.57
N ALA A 59 9.89 12.21 12.48
CA ALA A 59 9.50 11.36 13.61
C ALA A 59 10.43 10.14 13.75
N GLU A 60 10.32 9.45 14.89
CA GLU A 60 10.92 8.13 15.08
C GLU A 60 9.88 7.05 14.80
N LEU A 61 10.27 6.06 14.01
CA LEU A 61 9.44 4.92 13.63
C LEU A 61 10.11 3.63 14.07
N ARG A 62 9.44 2.85 14.92
CA ARG A 62 9.90 1.53 15.36
C ARG A 62 9.23 0.44 14.54
N VAL A 63 10.00 -0.54 14.10
CA VAL A 63 9.46 -1.73 13.42
C VAL A 63 9.13 -2.80 14.47
N ASP A 64 7.85 -3.05 14.73
CA ASP A 64 7.41 -4.03 15.72
C ASP A 64 7.18 -5.43 15.12
N ALA A 65 6.94 -5.51 13.81
CA ALA A 65 6.86 -6.75 13.05
C ALA A 65 7.08 -6.47 11.56
N ALA A 66 7.59 -7.45 10.82
CA ALA A 66 7.71 -7.41 9.37
C ALA A 66 7.52 -8.81 8.79
N ARG A 67 6.69 -8.93 7.75
CA ARG A 67 6.44 -10.18 7.04
C ARG A 67 6.11 -9.94 5.57
N PRO A 68 6.34 -10.90 4.67
CA PRO A 68 5.75 -10.87 3.34
C PRO A 68 4.22 -10.82 3.39
N ASP A 69 3.60 -10.20 2.38
CA ASP A 69 2.15 -10.31 2.16
C ASP A 69 1.84 -11.58 1.37
N ASP A 70 1.39 -12.63 2.04
CA ASP A 70 0.97 -13.88 1.39
C ASP A 70 -0.22 -13.68 0.41
N GLY A 71 -0.96 -12.57 0.54
CA GLY A 71 -2.02 -12.20 -0.39
C GLY A 71 -1.52 -11.50 -1.67
N ALA A 72 -0.27 -11.02 -1.69
CA ALA A 72 0.30 -10.35 -2.85
C ALA A 72 0.88 -11.41 -3.82
N ARG A 73 0.29 -11.50 -5.02
CA ARG A 73 0.61 -12.54 -6.01
C ARG A 73 2.09 -12.66 -6.39
N ALA A 74 2.86 -11.59 -6.29
CA ALA A 74 4.24 -11.51 -6.77
C ALA A 74 5.31 -11.61 -5.66
N GLY A 75 4.90 -11.68 -4.38
CA GLY A 75 5.83 -11.88 -3.25
C GLY A 75 6.81 -10.73 -2.97
N ASP A 76 6.64 -9.56 -3.57
CA ASP A 76 7.51 -8.39 -3.41
C ASP A 76 6.87 -7.26 -2.58
N VAL A 77 5.81 -7.59 -1.84
CA VAL A 77 5.10 -6.69 -0.93
C VAL A 77 5.35 -7.17 0.50
N TRP A 78 5.79 -6.25 1.36
CA TRP A 78 5.94 -6.50 2.78
C TRP A 78 4.90 -5.75 3.59
N LEU A 79 4.43 -6.40 4.65
CA LEU A 79 3.56 -5.84 5.67
C LEU A 79 4.34 -5.65 6.96
N TYR A 80 4.31 -4.42 7.46
CA TYR A 80 4.98 -4.01 8.68
C TYR A 80 3.93 -3.62 9.72
N ARG A 81 4.21 -3.96 10.98
CA ARG A 81 3.60 -3.27 12.11
C ARG A 81 4.60 -2.23 12.59
N LEU A 82 4.22 -0.96 12.49
CA LEU A 82 5.09 0.17 12.76
C LEU A 82 4.47 1.01 13.87
N SER A 83 5.29 1.41 14.84
CA SER A 83 4.92 2.38 15.86
C SER A 83 5.61 3.71 15.57
N VAL A 84 4.89 4.82 15.70
CA VAL A 84 5.43 6.18 15.63
C VAL A 84 5.55 6.74 17.03
N ARG A 85 6.64 7.46 17.30
CA ARG A 85 6.81 8.14 18.58
C ARG A 85 6.12 9.51 18.57
N GLY A 86 5.16 9.68 19.47
CA GLY A 86 4.50 10.96 19.72
C GLY A 86 5.41 11.98 20.41
N THR A 87 4.96 13.23 20.46
CA THR A 87 5.67 14.33 21.15
C THR A 87 5.70 14.15 22.67
N ASP A 88 4.77 13.37 23.21
CA ASP A 88 4.72 12.91 24.60
C ASP A 88 5.70 11.76 24.89
N GLY A 89 6.43 11.31 23.86
CA GLY A 89 7.38 10.20 23.93
C GLY A 89 6.74 8.82 23.90
N GLN A 90 5.40 8.73 23.80
CA GLN A 90 4.68 7.45 23.71
C GLN A 90 4.74 6.87 22.30
N TRP A 91 4.62 5.55 22.22
CA TRP A 91 4.54 4.84 20.95
C TRP A 91 3.09 4.52 20.63
N SER A 92 2.66 4.85 19.41
CA SER A 92 1.34 4.49 18.88
C SER A 92 1.48 3.84 17.51
N GLU A 93 0.60 2.90 17.17
CA GLU A 93 0.63 2.25 15.86
C GLU A 93 0.38 3.28 14.73
N SER A 94 1.12 3.15 13.63
CA SER A 94 1.03 4.07 12.49
C SER A 94 -0.25 3.89 11.66
N CYS A 95 -0.93 2.75 11.82
CA CYS A 95 -2.13 2.38 11.08
C CYS A 95 -3.26 2.05 12.05
N GLU A 96 -4.50 2.13 11.55
CA GLU A 96 -5.67 1.70 12.31
C GLU A 96 -5.64 0.20 12.62
N ALA A 97 -6.37 -0.19 13.65
CA ALA A 97 -6.43 -1.58 14.11
C ALA A 97 -6.80 -2.55 12.98
N GLY A 98 -6.00 -3.62 12.83
CA GLY A 98 -6.20 -4.63 11.79
C GLY A 98 -5.59 -4.28 10.43
N ALA A 99 -5.09 -3.05 10.23
CA ALA A 99 -4.29 -2.69 9.07
C ALA A 99 -2.79 -2.80 9.37
N GLN A 100 -2.00 -3.06 8.34
CA GLN A 100 -0.53 -3.07 8.41
C GLN A 100 0.04 -2.03 7.45
N ALA A 101 1.20 -1.50 7.80
CA ALA A 101 1.90 -0.57 6.94
C ALA A 101 2.58 -1.31 5.76
N MET A 102 2.56 -0.68 4.60
CA MET A 102 3.38 -1.02 3.43
C MET A 102 4.27 0.17 3.13
N VAL A 103 5.47 -0.11 2.65
CA VAL A 103 6.40 0.91 2.17
C VAL A 103 6.60 0.80 0.67
N PHE A 104 6.92 1.92 0.02
CA PHE A 104 7.21 1.93 -1.40
C PHE A 104 8.03 3.16 -1.80
N PRO A 105 8.68 3.15 -2.98
CA PRO A 105 9.48 4.27 -3.45
C PRO A 105 8.55 5.41 -3.91
N GLY A 106 8.87 6.62 -3.46
CA GLY A 106 8.28 7.87 -3.90
C GLY A 106 9.18 8.62 -4.88
N PRO A 107 8.74 9.80 -5.33
CA PRO A 107 9.57 10.70 -6.15
C PRO A 107 10.92 10.97 -5.50
N ALA A 108 11.98 11.07 -6.32
CA ALA A 108 13.34 11.31 -5.86
C ALA A 108 13.86 10.30 -4.80
N GLY A 109 13.33 9.08 -4.77
CA GLY A 109 13.75 8.04 -3.83
C GLY A 109 13.19 8.18 -2.42
N ALA A 110 12.26 9.11 -2.19
CA ALA A 110 11.62 9.28 -0.89
C ALA A 110 10.90 8.00 -0.45
N VAL A 111 11.01 7.61 0.82
CA VAL A 111 10.24 6.49 1.36
C VAL A 111 8.81 6.93 1.62
N ARG A 112 7.86 6.18 1.07
CA ARG A 112 6.43 6.38 1.30
C ARG A 112 5.88 5.25 2.14
N LEU A 113 4.94 5.59 3.01
CA LEU A 113 4.19 4.65 3.85
C LEU A 113 2.71 4.75 3.50
N THR A 114 2.03 3.61 3.50
CA THR A 114 0.56 3.55 3.43
C THR A 114 0.04 2.41 4.28
N CYS A 115 -1.22 2.47 4.71
CA CYS A 115 -1.87 1.37 5.42
C CYS A 115 -2.61 0.45 4.46
N SER A 116 -2.62 -0.85 4.75
CA SER A 116 -3.19 -1.90 3.90
C SER A 116 -4.70 -1.83 3.69
N ALA A 117 -5.41 -1.11 4.56
CA ALA A 117 -6.84 -0.86 4.43
C ALA A 117 -7.17 0.37 3.54
N GLY A 118 -6.20 1.26 3.31
CA GLY A 118 -6.42 2.46 2.51
C GLY A 118 -6.34 2.19 1.00
N ALA A 119 -6.91 3.09 0.18
CA ALA A 119 -6.95 2.95 -1.28
C ALA A 119 -5.59 2.64 -1.92
N ILE A 120 -4.51 3.31 -1.50
CA ILE A 120 -3.15 3.07 -2.00
C ILE A 120 -2.71 1.64 -1.68
N GLY A 121 -2.84 1.23 -0.42
CA GLY A 121 -2.47 -0.11 0.00
C GLY A 121 -3.29 -1.20 -0.68
N THR A 122 -4.60 -1.01 -0.80
CA THR A 122 -5.48 -1.93 -1.53
C THR A 122 -5.04 -2.07 -2.98
N CYS A 123 -4.76 -0.98 -3.70
CA CYS A 123 -4.30 -1.05 -5.09
C CYS A 123 -2.95 -1.78 -5.26
N ILE A 124 -2.03 -1.61 -4.32
CA ILE A 124 -0.78 -2.39 -4.28
C ILE A 124 -1.09 -3.90 -4.16
N ARG A 125 -1.97 -4.28 -3.22
CA ARG A 125 -2.35 -5.68 -2.99
C ARG A 125 -3.17 -6.28 -4.13
N LEU A 126 -3.91 -5.46 -4.88
CA LEU A 126 -4.57 -5.87 -6.12
C LEU A 126 -3.56 -6.17 -7.24
N GLY A 127 -2.29 -5.78 -7.09
CA GLY A 127 -1.20 -6.07 -8.04
C GLY A 127 -0.72 -4.85 -8.81
N TYR A 128 -1.37 -3.69 -8.67
CA TYR A 128 -0.96 -2.41 -9.26
C TYR A 128 0.19 -1.78 -8.47
N ARG A 129 1.32 -2.48 -8.38
CA ARG A 129 2.50 -2.03 -7.62
C ARG A 129 3.20 -0.88 -8.38
N PRO A 130 3.30 0.34 -7.82
CA PRO A 130 3.78 1.50 -8.58
C PRO A 130 5.27 1.45 -8.96
N TRP A 131 6.05 0.53 -8.38
CA TRP A 131 7.45 0.30 -8.72
C TRP A 131 7.66 -0.80 -9.77
N ALA A 132 6.60 -1.50 -10.17
CA ALA A 132 6.68 -2.66 -11.04
C ALA A 132 6.28 -2.34 -12.48
N SER A 133 6.62 -3.28 -13.38
CA SER A 133 6.15 -3.34 -14.76
C SER A 133 5.63 -4.74 -15.07
N THR A 134 4.79 -4.87 -16.10
CA THR A 134 4.42 -6.19 -16.64
C THR A 134 5.62 -6.87 -17.30
N ALA A 135 5.47 -8.15 -17.68
CA ALA A 135 6.51 -8.87 -18.42
C ALA A 135 6.83 -8.21 -19.77
N GLU A 136 5.84 -7.52 -20.36
CA GLU A 136 5.94 -6.76 -21.61
C GLU A 136 6.49 -5.34 -21.40
N GLY A 137 6.88 -4.98 -20.18
CA GLY A 137 7.49 -3.68 -19.87
C GLY A 137 6.49 -2.54 -19.64
N VAL A 138 5.19 -2.82 -19.50
CA VAL A 138 4.19 -1.78 -19.20
C VAL A 138 4.33 -1.35 -17.74
N ALA A 139 4.68 -0.08 -17.51
CA ALA A 139 4.80 0.47 -16.16
C ALA A 139 3.44 0.48 -15.43
N LEU A 140 3.42 0.03 -14.17
CA LEU A 140 2.19 -0.07 -13.39
C LEU A 140 1.86 1.17 -12.56
N ALA A 141 2.76 2.17 -12.50
CA ALA A 141 2.49 3.43 -11.80
C ALA A 141 1.23 4.18 -12.30
N PRO A 142 0.95 4.28 -13.62
CA PRO A 142 -0.30 4.85 -14.11
C PRO A 142 -1.55 4.05 -13.68
N TYR A 143 -1.49 2.72 -13.76
CA TYR A 143 -2.58 1.84 -13.32
C TYR A 143 -2.84 1.95 -11.82
N HIS A 144 -1.78 2.02 -11.01
CA HIS A 144 -1.89 2.28 -9.58
C HIS A 144 -2.62 3.60 -9.30
N ARG A 145 -2.26 4.69 -9.99
CA ARG A 145 -2.93 5.98 -9.81
C ARG A 145 -4.40 5.92 -10.22
N ALA A 146 -4.72 5.28 -11.34
CA ALA A 146 -6.11 5.09 -11.78
C ALA A 146 -6.94 4.28 -10.77
N CYS A 147 -6.39 3.17 -10.26
CA CYS A 147 -7.02 2.38 -9.20
C CYS A 147 -7.25 3.20 -7.93
N VAL A 148 -6.27 4.02 -7.51
CA VAL A 148 -6.42 4.85 -6.30
C VAL A 148 -7.53 5.91 -6.47
N ASN A 149 -7.65 6.52 -7.66
CA ASN A 149 -8.74 7.46 -7.95
C ASN A 149 -10.10 6.77 -7.85
N LEU A 150 -10.21 5.56 -8.42
CA LEU A 150 -11.40 4.73 -8.35
C LEU A 150 -11.78 4.42 -6.90
N LEU A 151 -10.88 3.81 -6.11
CA LEU A 151 -11.19 3.40 -4.74
C LEU A 151 -11.47 4.59 -3.81
N ARG A 152 -10.88 5.76 -4.06
CA ARG A 152 -11.22 6.98 -3.30
C ARG A 152 -12.61 7.50 -3.61
N SER A 153 -13.06 7.37 -4.86
CA SER A 153 -14.42 7.75 -5.24
C SER A 153 -15.50 6.79 -4.76
N ALA A 154 -15.09 5.57 -4.39
CA ALA A 154 -15.99 4.49 -3.99
C ALA A 154 -16.51 4.62 -2.55
N GLU A 155 -15.92 5.48 -1.73
CA GLU A 155 -16.24 5.64 -0.30
C GLU A 155 -16.48 4.29 0.41
N ASP A 156 -17.63 4.11 1.06
CA ASP A 156 -18.06 2.91 1.78
C ASP A 156 -18.42 1.72 0.86
N LYS A 157 -18.58 1.96 -0.45
CA LYS A 157 -18.90 0.96 -1.45
C LYS A 157 -17.68 0.21 -1.98
N ALA A 158 -16.46 0.57 -1.58
CA ALA A 158 -15.23 -0.04 -2.08
C ALA A 158 -15.21 -1.58 -1.98
N ALA A 159 -15.84 -2.16 -0.96
CA ALA A 159 -15.94 -3.61 -0.77
C ALA A 159 -16.84 -4.32 -1.80
N ARG A 160 -17.72 -3.60 -2.50
CA ARG A 160 -18.65 -4.13 -3.51
C ARG A 160 -18.14 -3.92 -4.94
N ILE A 161 -17.01 -3.24 -5.10
CA ILE A 161 -16.49 -2.89 -6.41
C ILE A 161 -15.52 -3.94 -6.90
N GLU A 162 -15.76 -4.40 -8.12
CA GLU A 162 -14.88 -5.34 -8.79
C GLU A 162 -13.96 -4.58 -9.75
N VAL A 163 -12.70 -4.42 -9.33
CA VAL A 163 -11.66 -3.73 -10.11
C VAL A 163 -11.00 -4.68 -11.09
N TYR A 164 -10.88 -4.26 -12.35
CA TYR A 164 -10.24 -5.02 -13.42
C TYR A 164 -9.53 -4.13 -14.45
N ASP A 165 -8.72 -4.75 -15.31
CA ASP A 165 -7.99 -4.08 -16.40
C ASP A 165 -7.83 -4.97 -17.62
N ARG A 166 -7.44 -4.35 -18.74
CA ARG A 166 -7.23 -5.04 -20.02
C ARG A 166 -5.80 -5.59 -20.21
N ILE A 167 -4.88 -5.31 -19.29
CA ILE A 167 -3.49 -5.79 -19.35
C ILE A 167 -3.26 -7.07 -18.53
N GLY A 168 -4.31 -7.56 -17.85
CA GLY A 168 -4.31 -8.86 -17.19
C GLY A 168 -3.80 -8.86 -15.75
N ILE A 169 -3.59 -7.69 -15.10
CA ILE A 169 -3.26 -7.67 -13.66
C ILE A 169 -4.46 -8.17 -12.85
N ARG A 170 -5.64 -7.63 -13.18
CA ARG A 170 -6.93 -8.06 -12.65
C ARG A 170 -7.84 -8.45 -13.81
N PRO A 171 -8.17 -9.74 -13.97
CA PRO A 171 -9.05 -10.19 -15.04
C PRO A 171 -10.45 -9.61 -14.86
N ALA A 172 -11.18 -9.49 -15.97
CA ALA A 172 -12.57 -9.05 -15.94
C ALA A 172 -13.41 -9.97 -15.03
N PRO A 173 -14.37 -9.40 -14.26
CA PRO A 173 -15.16 -10.18 -13.32
C PRO A 173 -16.21 -11.07 -14.02
N ALA A 174 -16.94 -11.85 -13.23
CA ALA A 174 -18.04 -12.68 -13.71
C ALA A 174 -19.14 -11.83 -14.40
N PRO A 175 -19.88 -12.41 -15.37
CA PRO A 175 -20.79 -11.65 -16.23
C PRO A 175 -22.05 -11.10 -15.54
N ASP A 176 -22.30 -11.49 -14.29
CA ASP A 176 -23.39 -10.98 -13.45
C ASP A 176 -23.13 -9.58 -12.89
N ALA A 177 -21.89 -9.10 -12.94
CA ALA A 177 -21.53 -7.73 -12.60
C ALA A 177 -21.72 -6.77 -13.79
N VAL A 178 -22.32 -5.61 -13.52
CA VAL A 178 -22.61 -4.59 -14.53
C VAL A 178 -21.46 -3.59 -14.60
N PHE A 179 -21.07 -3.21 -15.82
CA PHE A 179 -20.06 -2.17 -16.03
C PHE A 179 -20.51 -0.84 -15.40
N ASP A 180 -19.61 -0.23 -14.63
CA ASP A 180 -19.88 1.03 -13.96
C ASP A 180 -19.03 2.17 -14.52
N ALA A 181 -17.71 2.04 -14.56
CA ALA A 181 -16.85 3.14 -15.01
C ALA A 181 -15.47 2.70 -15.50
N GLY A 182 -14.80 3.63 -16.18
CA GLY A 182 -13.39 3.54 -16.53
C GLY A 182 -12.60 4.75 -16.01
N TRP A 183 -11.33 4.51 -15.69
CA TRP A 183 -10.50 5.41 -14.89
C TRP A 183 -9.12 5.62 -15.51
N THR A 184 -8.70 6.88 -15.52
CA THR A 184 -7.36 7.35 -15.90
C THR A 184 -6.60 7.83 -14.67
N VAL A 185 -5.38 8.32 -14.89
CA VAL A 185 -4.56 8.92 -13.83
C VAL A 185 -5.17 10.25 -13.34
N GLU A 186 -6.05 10.88 -14.12
CA GLU A 186 -6.77 12.11 -13.80
C GLU A 186 -8.11 11.85 -13.08
N GLY A 187 -8.77 10.72 -13.33
CA GLY A 187 -10.09 10.43 -12.75
C GLY A 187 -10.98 9.57 -13.67
N PRO A 188 -12.31 9.55 -13.44
CA PRO A 188 -13.21 8.78 -14.29
C PRO A 188 -13.32 9.44 -15.67
N VAL A 189 -13.26 8.63 -16.73
CA VAL A 189 -13.50 9.13 -18.11
C VAL A 189 -14.97 9.09 -18.49
N CYS A 190 -15.75 8.22 -17.83
CA CYS A 190 -17.20 8.14 -17.93
C CYS A 190 -17.77 7.42 -16.69
N LEU A 191 -19.07 7.56 -16.42
CA LEU A 191 -19.78 6.89 -15.32
C LEU A 191 -21.14 6.35 -15.80
N ALA A 192 -21.39 5.05 -15.72
CA ALA A 192 -22.65 4.43 -16.10
C ALA A 192 -23.76 4.72 -15.07
N ASP A 193 -23.42 4.66 -13.78
CA ASP A 193 -24.26 5.16 -12.69
C ASP A 193 -23.48 6.19 -11.86
N PRO A 194 -23.64 7.49 -12.15
CA PRO A 194 -22.92 8.51 -11.40
C PRO A 194 -23.37 8.64 -9.93
N GLY A 195 -24.57 8.14 -9.59
CA GLY A 195 -25.21 8.30 -8.28
C GLY A 195 -25.32 9.76 -7.80
N PRO A 196 -25.89 9.99 -6.60
CA PRO A 196 -25.72 11.25 -5.90
C PRO A 196 -24.31 11.31 -5.28
N ARG A 197 -23.48 12.25 -5.74
CA ARG A 197 -22.18 12.58 -5.13
C ARG A 197 -22.44 13.61 -4.04
N ALA A 198 -22.75 13.19 -2.81
CA ALA A 198 -23.12 14.12 -1.76
C ALA A 198 -21.94 15.02 -1.36
N ASN A 199 -22.12 16.34 -1.42
CA ASN A 199 -21.28 17.37 -0.80
C ASN A 199 -19.86 17.62 -1.36
N ASP A 200 -19.62 17.36 -2.65
CA ASP A 200 -18.37 17.77 -3.34
C ASP A 200 -18.68 18.64 -4.59
N PRO A 201 -18.55 19.98 -4.49
CA PRO A 201 -18.79 20.89 -5.62
C PRO A 201 -17.88 20.62 -6.83
N GLN A 202 -16.65 20.17 -6.62
CA GLN A 202 -15.75 19.81 -7.71
C GLN A 202 -16.24 18.56 -8.44
N ALA A 203 -16.69 17.55 -7.69
CA ALA A 203 -17.26 16.34 -8.28
C ALA A 203 -18.56 16.64 -9.05
N GLU A 204 -19.39 17.55 -8.54
CA GLU A 204 -20.62 17.99 -9.24
C GLU A 204 -20.31 18.66 -10.58
N ILE A 205 -19.33 19.58 -10.63
CA ILE A 205 -18.91 20.23 -11.87
C ILE A 205 -18.35 19.22 -12.87
N ALA A 206 -17.49 18.31 -12.41
CA ALA A 206 -16.94 17.25 -13.26
C ALA A 206 -18.05 16.37 -13.83
N LEU A 207 -19.04 16.01 -13.02
CA LEU A 207 -20.19 15.23 -13.44
C LEU A 207 -21.06 15.97 -14.47
N ALA A 208 -21.30 17.26 -14.27
CA ALA A 208 -22.01 18.08 -15.24
C ALA A 208 -21.30 18.15 -16.59
N ILE A 209 -19.97 18.30 -16.60
CA ILE A 209 -19.16 18.28 -17.84
C ILE A 209 -19.25 16.91 -18.53
N MET A 210 -19.16 15.82 -17.76
CA MET A 210 -19.32 14.47 -18.32
C MET A 210 -20.73 14.26 -18.91
N ALA A 211 -21.77 14.73 -18.24
CA ALA A 211 -23.14 14.64 -18.74
C ALA A 211 -23.33 15.40 -20.05
N MET A 212 -22.83 16.65 -20.13
CA MET A 212 -22.89 17.46 -21.35
C MET A 212 -22.14 16.83 -22.54
N THR A 213 -21.11 16.01 -22.27
CA THR A 213 -20.32 15.32 -23.30
C THR A 213 -20.80 13.88 -23.58
N GLY A 214 -21.96 13.49 -23.02
CA GLY A 214 -22.53 12.15 -23.21
C GLY A 214 -21.64 11.05 -22.64
N ARG A 215 -20.98 11.31 -21.50
CA ARG A 215 -20.09 10.38 -20.78
C ARG A 215 -20.73 9.86 -19.49
N THR A 216 -22.05 9.99 -19.37
CA THR A 216 -22.82 9.48 -18.23
C THR A 216 -23.95 8.59 -18.69
N GLY A 217 -24.41 7.68 -17.82
CA GLY A 217 -25.51 6.76 -18.12
C GLY A 217 -25.02 5.51 -18.85
N ARG A 218 -25.82 4.44 -18.79
CA ARG A 218 -25.44 3.12 -19.34
C ARG A 218 -25.11 3.14 -20.84
N ASP A 219 -25.79 3.97 -21.62
CA ASP A 219 -25.50 4.12 -23.05
C ASP A 219 -24.29 5.03 -23.31
N GLY A 220 -24.07 6.02 -22.43
CA GLY A 220 -22.98 6.99 -22.53
C GLY A 220 -21.64 6.52 -21.96
N CYS A 221 -21.66 5.46 -21.14
CA CYS A 221 -20.47 4.86 -20.55
C CYS A 221 -20.52 3.34 -20.71
N THR A 222 -19.92 2.87 -21.81
CA THR A 222 -19.62 1.46 -22.05
C THR A 222 -18.14 1.20 -21.85
N GLU A 223 -17.77 -0.07 -21.65
CA GLU A 223 -16.37 -0.45 -21.47
C GLU A 223 -15.50 -0.04 -22.66
N ASP A 224 -15.97 -0.26 -23.88
CA ASP A 224 -15.24 0.10 -25.11
C ASP A 224 -15.10 1.61 -25.28
N ARG A 225 -16.13 2.38 -24.91
CA ARG A 225 -16.04 3.84 -24.94
C ARG A 225 -15.06 4.35 -23.89
N ALA A 226 -15.08 3.78 -22.68
CA ALA A 226 -14.12 4.13 -21.64
C ALA A 226 -12.68 3.83 -22.08
N ALA A 227 -12.44 2.66 -22.71
CA ALA A 227 -11.14 2.31 -23.26
C ALA A 227 -10.71 3.27 -24.38
N ALA A 228 -11.61 3.63 -25.30
CA ALA A 228 -11.34 4.62 -26.35
C ALA A 228 -11.02 6.02 -25.80
N LEU A 229 -11.51 6.35 -24.60
CA LEU A 229 -11.19 7.57 -23.87
C LEU A 229 -9.92 7.46 -23.00
N GLY A 230 -9.20 6.34 -23.07
CA GLY A 230 -7.92 6.13 -22.39
C GLY A 230 -8.00 5.50 -20.99
N ALA A 231 -9.13 4.91 -20.61
CA ALA A 231 -9.24 4.21 -19.33
C ALA A 231 -8.18 3.11 -19.19
N LEU A 232 -7.50 3.09 -18.04
CA LEU A 232 -6.50 2.11 -17.66
C LEU A 232 -7.10 1.03 -16.76
N VAL A 233 -7.94 1.44 -15.81
CA VAL A 233 -8.61 0.59 -14.83
C VAL A 233 -10.11 0.77 -14.96
N PHE A 234 -10.84 -0.31 -14.76
CA PHE A 234 -12.29 -0.35 -14.89
C PHE A 234 -12.90 -0.92 -13.62
N ASN A 235 -14.17 -0.62 -13.39
CA ASN A 235 -14.93 -1.33 -12.38
C ASN A 235 -16.30 -1.80 -12.85
N ARG A 236 -16.74 -2.86 -12.18
CA ARG A 236 -18.12 -3.34 -12.18
C ARG A 236 -18.70 -3.27 -10.77
N ILE A 237 -20.02 -3.27 -10.72
CA ILE A 237 -20.81 -3.37 -9.50
C ILE A 237 -21.83 -4.50 -9.64
N PRO A 238 -22.28 -5.14 -8.54
CA PRO A 238 -23.32 -6.15 -8.59
C PRO A 238 -24.58 -5.62 -9.30
N ALA A 239 -25.24 -6.46 -10.09
CA ALA A 239 -26.60 -6.18 -10.53
C ALA A 239 -27.50 -6.06 -9.30
N GLY A 240 -28.08 -4.87 -9.10
CA GLY A 240 -29.05 -4.60 -8.02
C GLY A 240 -30.39 -5.27 -8.25
#